data_AF-A0A963RR04-F1
#
_entry.id   AF-A0A963RR04-F1
#
_cell.length_a   1.000
_cell.length_b   1.000
_cell.length_c   1.000
_cell.angle_alpha   90.00
_cell.angle_beta   90.00
_cell.angle_gamma   90.00
#
_symmetry.space_group_name_H-M   'P 1'
#
loop_
_entity.id
_entity.type
_entity.pdbx_description
1 polymer ?
#
loop_
_entity_poly.entity_id
_entity_poly.type
_entity_poly.pdbx_seq_one_letter_code
_entity_poly.pdbx_strand_id
1 'polypeptide(L)'
;MSPGTRGLAAAGLLALAAWPGLAGAQTASSSSATSASTATTAQATTDAARFLASCHQSLNSGRLDPACQGATYRGDLERLRVEALRTQNPSLITLVGDAYSSALAPVSDSGEAYQWYLMAAVRGDPRAMERLADMYRNGRGVPRDRVKAFGYARATARLAVPGSAAANQAERALAELSQE
;
A
#
# COMPACT_ATOMS: atom_id res chain seq x y z
N MET A 1 -24.21 43.64 -1.62
CA MET A 1 -23.36 44.74 -2.15
C MET A 1 -22.91 45.60 -0.99
N SER A 2 -21.58 45.78 -0.91
CA SER A 2 -20.80 46.74 -0.11
C SER A 2 -20.77 46.63 1.42
N PRO A 3 -19.70 47.14 2.09
CA PRO A 3 -18.27 47.06 1.73
C PRO A 3 -17.36 46.89 2.97
N GLY A 4 -16.02 46.95 2.80
CA GLY A 4 -15.10 47.41 3.87
C GLY A 4 -13.92 46.47 4.15
N THR A 5 -12.82 46.53 3.38
CA THR A 5 -11.62 47.38 3.60
C THR A 5 -10.51 46.76 4.46
N ARG A 6 -9.45 46.35 3.74
CA ARG A 6 -8.00 46.53 3.96
C ARG A 6 -7.50 46.91 5.37
N GLY A 7 -6.42 46.24 5.79
CA GLY A 7 -5.49 46.75 6.81
C GLY A 7 -4.11 46.10 6.73
N LEU A 8 -3.17 46.77 6.05
CA LEU A 8 -1.73 46.62 6.22
C LEU A 8 -1.29 47.49 7.42
N ALA A 9 -0.47 46.97 8.32
CA ALA A 9 0.46 47.73 9.17
C ALA A 9 1.44 46.72 9.79
N ALA A 10 2.74 46.72 9.47
CA ALA A 10 3.78 47.69 9.83
C ALA A 10 4.27 47.55 11.29
N ALA A 11 5.54 47.11 11.36
CA ALA A 11 6.60 47.43 12.32
C ALA A 11 6.24 48.01 13.70
N GLY A 12 6.81 47.40 14.74
CA GLY A 12 6.94 47.98 16.08
C GLY A 12 8.12 47.35 16.81
N LEU A 13 9.03 48.21 17.29
CA LEU A 13 10.40 47.98 17.73
C LEU A 13 10.50 47.99 19.28
N LEU A 14 11.61 47.41 19.77
CA LEU A 14 12.36 47.72 21.01
C LEU A 14 11.90 47.19 22.38
N ALA A 15 12.78 46.41 23.03
CA ALA A 15 13.44 46.71 24.33
C ALA A 15 14.28 45.48 24.74
N LEU A 16 15.61 45.45 24.58
CA LEU A 16 16.64 45.94 25.51
C LEU A 16 16.42 45.55 26.98
N ALA A 17 16.98 44.40 27.37
CA ALA A 17 17.47 44.17 28.72
C ALA A 17 18.88 43.56 28.61
N ALA A 18 19.86 44.39 28.97
CA ALA A 18 21.27 44.04 29.10
C ALA A 18 21.49 43.16 30.34
N TRP A 19 22.48 42.26 30.30
CA TRP A 19 23.28 41.85 31.47
C TRP A 19 24.75 41.66 31.07
N PRO A 20 25.72 41.89 31.98
CA PRO A 20 27.13 42.11 31.65
C PRO A 20 28.06 40.91 31.98
N GLY A 21 29.30 40.97 31.47
CA GLY A 21 30.47 40.25 32.04
C GLY A 21 30.92 39.02 31.26
N LEU A 22 31.83 39.17 30.29
CA LEU A 22 33.28 38.95 30.42
C LEU A 22 33.69 37.47 30.63
N ALA A 23 34.17 36.82 29.58
CA ALA A 23 35.60 36.55 29.36
C ALA A 23 35.83 35.31 28.47
N GLY A 24 36.72 35.46 27.49
CA GLY A 24 37.61 34.37 27.09
C GLY A 24 37.24 33.56 25.85
N ALA A 25 38.03 33.81 24.80
CA ALA A 25 38.68 32.80 23.97
C ALA A 25 38.00 32.36 22.65
N GLN A 26 38.76 32.64 21.57
CA GLN A 26 39.00 31.82 20.37
C GLN A 26 38.10 32.02 19.15
N THR A 27 38.66 32.79 18.21
CA THR A 27 38.85 32.50 16.77
C THR A 27 37.91 31.50 16.08
N ALA A 28 37.17 32.04 15.09
CA ALA A 28 36.87 31.46 13.78
C ALA A 28 36.66 29.93 13.67
N SER A 29 35.43 29.51 13.38
CA SER A 29 35.07 28.93 12.06
C SER A 29 33.65 28.36 12.05
N SER A 30 32.92 28.74 11.00
CA SER A 30 31.87 27.98 10.30
C SER A 30 31.00 26.99 11.07
N SER A 31 29.72 27.34 11.11
CA SER A 31 28.58 26.44 10.87
C SER A 31 28.93 25.13 10.13
N SER A 32 28.94 24.00 10.84
CA SER A 32 28.87 22.68 10.22
C SER A 32 28.21 21.66 11.16
N ALA A 33 26.93 21.88 11.47
CA ALA A 33 26.10 20.87 12.14
C ALA A 33 24.86 20.45 11.33
N THR A 34 24.74 20.91 10.08
CA THR A 34 23.62 20.57 9.18
C THR A 34 24.02 19.69 7.99
N SER A 35 25.31 19.40 7.79
CA SER A 35 25.81 18.66 6.63
C SER A 35 25.93 17.14 6.84
N ALA A 36 25.96 16.67 8.10
CA ALA A 36 26.14 15.25 8.40
C ALA A 36 24.88 14.42 8.08
N SER A 37 23.68 14.93 8.38
CA SER A 37 22.43 14.22 8.07
C SER A 37 22.17 14.13 6.56
N THR A 38 22.54 15.16 5.78
CA THR A 38 22.37 15.18 4.32
C THR A 38 23.34 14.24 3.61
N ALA A 39 24.57 14.07 4.11
CA ALA A 39 25.57 13.19 3.51
C ALA A 39 25.19 11.71 3.66
N THR A 40 24.69 11.32 4.84
CA THR A 40 24.22 9.95 5.09
C THR A 40 22.99 9.61 4.23
N THR A 41 22.05 10.54 4.05
CA THR A 41 20.90 10.32 3.15
C THR A 41 21.34 10.25 1.68
N ALA A 42 22.27 11.09 1.23
CA ALA A 42 22.79 11.06 -0.14
C ALA A 42 23.56 9.76 -0.45
N GLN A 43 24.43 9.29 0.47
CA GLN A 43 25.11 8.00 0.31
C GLN A 43 24.14 6.82 0.33
N ALA A 44 23.18 6.81 1.27
CA ALA A 44 22.15 5.77 1.32
C ALA A 44 21.30 5.69 0.04
N THR A 45 20.95 6.84 -0.57
CA THR A 45 20.24 6.85 -1.86
C THR A 45 21.09 6.31 -3.02
N THR A 46 22.41 6.52 -2.98
CA THR A 46 23.31 6.02 -4.03
C THR A 46 23.55 4.51 -3.88
N ASP A 47 23.66 4.01 -2.65
CA ASP A 47 23.82 2.59 -2.36
C ASP A 47 22.56 1.81 -2.72
N ALA A 48 21.38 2.35 -2.41
CA ALA A 48 20.09 1.78 -2.84
C ALA A 48 19.94 1.74 -4.37
N ALA A 49 20.35 2.80 -5.07
CA ALA A 49 20.31 2.84 -6.53
C ALA A 49 21.23 1.79 -7.17
N ARG A 50 22.45 1.60 -6.64
CA ARG A 50 23.37 0.54 -7.11
C ARG A 50 22.82 -0.86 -6.86
N PHE A 51 22.21 -1.08 -5.69
CA PHE A 51 21.56 -2.35 -5.37
C PHE A 51 20.44 -2.69 -6.36
N LEU A 52 19.55 -1.73 -6.66
CA LEU A 52 18.48 -1.92 -7.64
C LEU A 52 19.00 -2.20 -9.05
N ALA A 53 20.07 -1.51 -9.48
CA ALA A 53 20.70 -1.75 -10.77
C ALA A 53 21.29 -3.18 -10.87
N SER A 54 21.95 -3.65 -9.80
CA SER A 54 22.46 -5.02 -9.71
C SER A 54 21.33 -6.05 -9.79
N CYS A 55 20.21 -5.79 -9.11
CA CYS A 55 19.03 -6.64 -9.20
C CYS A 55 18.46 -6.71 -10.62
N HIS A 56 18.34 -5.57 -11.31
CA HIS A 56 17.86 -5.53 -12.68
C HIS A 56 18.78 -6.30 -13.65
N GLN A 57 20.10 -6.21 -13.46
CA GLN A 57 21.06 -6.96 -14.27
C GLN A 57 20.95 -8.47 -14.03
N SER A 58 20.79 -8.90 -12.78
CA SER A 58 20.61 -10.31 -12.42
C SER A 58 19.35 -10.89 -13.07
N LEU A 59 18.23 -10.16 -13.02
CA LEU A 59 16.96 -10.53 -13.65
C LEU A 59 17.11 -10.74 -15.16
N ASN A 60 17.78 -9.81 -15.85
CA ASN A 60 18.01 -9.92 -17.30
C ASN A 60 18.88 -11.13 -17.66
N SER A 61 19.71 -11.62 -16.74
CA SER A 61 20.52 -12.83 -16.92
C SER A 61 19.81 -14.14 -16.51
N GLY A 62 18.56 -14.06 -16.05
CA GLY A 62 17.76 -15.22 -15.65
C GLY A 62 18.11 -15.79 -14.27
N ARG A 63 18.92 -15.09 -13.46
CA ARG A 63 19.19 -15.46 -12.06
C ARG A 63 18.41 -14.56 -11.11
N LEU A 64 17.51 -15.13 -10.32
CA LEU A 64 16.78 -14.41 -9.29
C LEU A 64 17.55 -14.52 -7.96
N ASP A 65 18.19 -13.45 -7.54
CA ASP A 65 18.80 -13.38 -6.20
C ASP A 65 17.69 -13.19 -5.15
N PRO A 66 17.64 -14.01 -4.08
CA PRO A 66 16.69 -13.84 -2.98
C PRO A 66 16.71 -12.44 -2.34
N ALA A 67 17.86 -11.75 -2.34
CA ALA A 67 17.98 -10.39 -1.82
C ALA A 67 17.17 -9.38 -2.65
N CYS A 68 17.00 -9.63 -3.95
CA CYS A 68 16.25 -8.77 -4.85
C CYS A 68 14.74 -9.04 -4.81
N GLN A 69 14.32 -10.17 -4.24
CA GLN A 69 12.94 -10.67 -4.30
C GLN A 69 11.93 -9.65 -3.74
N GLY A 70 12.26 -8.95 -2.66
CA GLY A 70 11.39 -7.92 -2.07
C GLY A 70 11.25 -6.65 -2.91
N ALA A 71 12.32 -6.20 -3.57
CA ALA A 71 12.28 -5.01 -4.44
C ALA A 71 11.55 -5.31 -5.76
N THR A 72 11.82 -6.48 -6.35
CA THR A 72 11.14 -6.93 -7.57
C THR A 72 9.65 -7.13 -7.33
N TYR A 73 9.25 -7.73 -6.21
CA TYR A 73 7.84 -7.91 -5.87
C TYR A 73 7.06 -6.58 -5.79
N ARG A 74 7.66 -5.54 -5.18
CA ARG A 74 7.03 -4.21 -5.14
C ARG A 74 6.87 -3.60 -6.53
N GLY A 75 7.89 -3.71 -7.37
CA GLY A 75 7.84 -3.21 -8.75
C GLY A 75 6.83 -3.97 -9.62
N ASP A 76 6.75 -5.29 -9.45
CA ASP A 76 5.79 -6.13 -10.16
C ASP A 76 4.35 -5.86 -9.72
N LEU A 77 4.13 -5.70 -8.40
CA LEU A 77 2.83 -5.33 -7.88
C LEU A 77 2.40 -3.95 -8.38
N GLU A 78 3.29 -2.98 -8.43
CA GLU A 78 2.96 -1.64 -8.93
C GLU A 78 2.60 -1.67 -10.43
N ARG A 79 3.37 -2.39 -11.25
CA ARG A 79 3.04 -2.61 -12.66
C ARG A 79 1.69 -3.30 -12.83
N LEU A 80 1.42 -4.32 -12.01
CA LEU A 80 0.15 -5.03 -12.02
C LEU A 80 -1.02 -4.11 -11.64
N ARG A 81 -0.87 -3.25 -10.63
CA ARG A 81 -1.89 -2.25 -10.26
C ARG A 81 -2.20 -1.31 -11.40
N VAL A 82 -1.17 -0.71 -11.99
CA VAL A 82 -1.33 0.22 -13.13
C VAL A 82 -2.06 -0.47 -14.27
N GLU A 83 -1.66 -1.69 -14.62
CA GLU A 83 -2.28 -2.44 -15.71
C GLU A 83 -3.73 -2.86 -15.39
N ALA A 84 -3.98 -3.32 -14.16
CA ALA A 84 -5.32 -3.68 -13.70
C ALA A 84 -6.28 -2.49 -13.77
N LEU A 85 -5.84 -1.30 -13.35
CA LEU A 85 -6.63 -0.08 -13.41
C LEU A 85 -6.75 0.49 -14.82
N ARG A 86 -5.73 0.33 -15.67
CA ARG A 86 -5.76 0.79 -17.06
C ARG A 86 -6.75 -0.02 -17.90
N THR A 87 -6.70 -1.35 -17.76
CA THR A 87 -7.56 -2.26 -18.53
C THR A 87 -8.93 -2.48 -17.90
N GLN A 88 -9.07 -2.14 -16.61
CA GLN A 88 -10.27 -2.42 -15.82
C GLN A 88 -10.65 -3.92 -15.83
N ASN A 89 -9.65 -4.79 -16.03
CA ASN A 89 -9.87 -6.23 -16.12
C ASN A 89 -10.12 -6.80 -14.70
N PRO A 90 -11.30 -7.39 -14.43
CA PRO A 90 -11.64 -7.91 -13.11
C PRO A 90 -10.62 -8.93 -12.59
N SER A 91 -10.12 -9.81 -13.45
CA SER A 91 -9.16 -10.84 -13.06
C SER A 91 -7.80 -10.27 -12.65
N LEU A 92 -7.35 -9.18 -13.29
CA LEU A 92 -6.13 -8.49 -12.88
C LEU A 92 -6.33 -7.74 -11.56
N ILE A 93 -7.49 -7.11 -11.36
CA ILE A 93 -7.85 -6.46 -10.10
C ILE A 93 -7.90 -7.49 -8.95
N THR A 94 -8.47 -8.68 -9.19
CA THR A 94 -8.43 -9.80 -8.24
C THR A 94 -7.00 -10.26 -7.96
N LEU A 95 -6.14 -10.32 -8.96
CA LEU A 95 -4.75 -10.72 -8.78
C LEU A 95 -3.97 -9.72 -7.93
N VAL A 96 -4.26 -8.42 -8.04
CA VAL A 96 -3.73 -7.41 -7.12
C VAL A 96 -4.17 -7.71 -5.68
N GLY A 97 -5.47 -7.99 -5.47
CA GLY A 97 -5.97 -8.39 -4.15
C GLY A 97 -5.27 -9.65 -3.60
N ASP A 98 -4.99 -10.63 -4.45
CA ASP A 98 -4.25 -11.85 -4.09
C ASP A 98 -2.82 -11.56 -3.61
N ALA A 99 -2.15 -10.60 -4.25
CA ALA A 99 -0.82 -10.16 -3.83
C ALA A 99 -0.84 -9.59 -2.41
N TYR A 100 -1.84 -8.77 -2.07
CA TYR A 100 -2.00 -8.22 -0.73
C TYR A 100 -2.47 -9.24 0.33
N SER A 101 -3.32 -10.19 -0.07
CA SER A 101 -3.80 -11.25 0.82
C SER A 101 -2.70 -12.26 1.20
N SER A 102 -1.63 -12.36 0.39
CA SER A 102 -0.53 -13.29 0.62
C SER A 102 0.26 -12.93 1.87
N ALA A 103 0.15 -13.76 2.92
CA ALA A 103 0.89 -13.58 4.17
C ALA A 103 2.43 -13.66 4.01
N LEU A 104 2.92 -14.19 2.89
CA LEU A 104 4.34 -14.28 2.56
C LEU A 104 4.87 -13.04 1.83
N ALA A 105 3.97 -12.16 1.38
CA ALA A 105 4.37 -10.94 0.69
C ALA A 105 4.83 -9.87 1.69
N PRO A 106 5.95 -9.17 1.43
CA PRO A 106 6.42 -8.06 2.27
C PRO A 106 5.44 -6.89 2.37
N VAL A 107 4.40 -6.88 1.53
CA VAL A 107 3.37 -5.85 1.41
C VAL A 107 1.98 -6.42 1.75
N SER A 108 1.92 -7.52 2.51
CA SER A 108 0.65 -8.12 2.88
C SER A 108 -0.20 -7.14 3.71
N ASP A 109 -1.40 -6.86 3.22
CA ASP A 109 -2.39 -6.04 3.91
C ASP A 109 -3.79 -6.57 3.57
N SER A 110 -4.47 -7.12 4.57
CA SER A 110 -5.82 -7.67 4.36
C SER A 110 -6.88 -6.58 4.12
N GLY A 111 -6.67 -5.36 4.62
CA GLY A 111 -7.55 -4.23 4.34
C GLY A 111 -7.42 -3.75 2.90
N GLU A 112 -6.19 -3.68 2.36
CA GLU A 112 -5.99 -3.36 0.94
C GLU A 112 -6.54 -4.49 0.05
N ALA A 113 -6.27 -5.76 0.39
CA ALA A 113 -6.85 -6.90 -0.32
C ALA A 113 -8.38 -6.81 -0.42
N TYR A 114 -9.06 -6.46 0.68
CA TYR A 114 -10.50 -6.26 0.72
C TYR A 114 -10.98 -5.23 -0.31
N GLN A 115 -10.31 -4.08 -0.40
CA GLN A 115 -10.69 -3.01 -1.34
C GLN A 115 -10.54 -3.46 -2.80
N TRP A 116 -9.44 -4.16 -3.11
CA TRP A 116 -9.21 -4.71 -4.44
C TRP A 116 -10.24 -5.78 -4.81
N TYR A 117 -10.58 -6.68 -3.89
CA TYR A 117 -11.61 -7.67 -4.14
C TYR A 117 -13.00 -7.05 -4.30
N LEU A 118 -13.37 -6.05 -3.51
CA LEU A 118 -14.60 -5.30 -3.74
C LEU A 118 -14.66 -4.71 -5.15
N MET A 119 -13.56 -4.09 -5.58
CA MET A 119 -13.45 -3.49 -6.91
C MET A 119 -13.67 -4.55 -8.02
N ALA A 120 -13.05 -5.72 -7.90
CA ALA A 120 -13.22 -6.80 -8.88
C ALA A 120 -14.61 -7.45 -8.81
N ALA A 121 -15.17 -7.62 -7.61
CA ALA A 121 -16.51 -8.19 -7.41
C ALA A 121 -17.61 -7.31 -8.02
N VAL A 122 -17.50 -5.98 -7.91
CA VAL A 122 -18.42 -5.04 -8.58
C VAL A 122 -18.38 -5.19 -10.11
N ARG A 123 -17.25 -5.64 -10.67
CA ARG A 123 -17.09 -5.94 -12.10
C ARG A 123 -17.48 -7.38 -12.46
N GLY A 124 -18.05 -8.12 -11.52
CA GLY A 124 -18.57 -9.46 -11.75
C GLY A 124 -17.54 -10.58 -11.65
N ASP A 125 -16.36 -10.36 -11.04
CA ASP A 125 -15.39 -11.45 -10.85
C ASP A 125 -15.85 -12.44 -9.77
N PRO A 126 -16.19 -13.70 -10.12
CA PRO A 126 -16.63 -14.68 -9.14
C PRO A 126 -15.51 -15.08 -8.18
N ARG A 127 -14.24 -15.00 -8.61
CA ARG A 127 -13.10 -15.27 -7.72
C ARG A 127 -12.99 -14.20 -6.65
N ALA A 128 -13.17 -12.93 -6.98
CA ALA A 128 -13.16 -11.86 -5.99
C ALA A 128 -14.31 -11.98 -5.00
N MET A 129 -15.50 -12.37 -5.46
CA MET A 129 -16.64 -12.63 -4.59
C MET A 129 -16.36 -13.79 -3.63
N GLU A 130 -15.72 -14.87 -4.10
CA GLU A 130 -15.29 -15.98 -3.24
C GLU A 130 -14.31 -15.50 -2.16
N ARG A 131 -13.30 -14.71 -2.54
CA ARG A 131 -12.35 -14.09 -1.60
C ARG A 131 -13.06 -13.25 -0.54
N LEU A 132 -14.05 -12.45 -0.93
CA LEU A 132 -14.85 -11.64 0.00
C LEU A 132 -15.68 -12.49 0.95
N ALA A 133 -16.30 -13.58 0.45
CA ALA A 133 -17.02 -14.51 1.30
C ALA A 133 -16.10 -15.10 2.38
N ASP A 134 -14.90 -15.50 1.99
CA ASP A 134 -13.85 -16.00 2.89
C ASP A 134 -13.37 -14.97 3.91
N MET A 135 -13.21 -13.72 3.49
CA MET A 135 -12.79 -12.64 4.39
C MET A 135 -13.85 -12.34 5.44
N TYR A 136 -15.13 -12.31 5.05
CA TYR A 136 -16.24 -12.11 5.99
C TYR A 136 -16.50 -13.31 6.90
N ARG A 137 -16.27 -14.54 6.42
CA ARG A 137 -16.36 -15.76 7.24
C ARG A 137 -15.27 -15.80 8.31
N ASN A 138 -14.03 -15.49 7.93
CA ASN A 138 -12.87 -15.63 8.81
C ASN A 138 -12.56 -14.38 9.63
N GLY A 139 -13.03 -13.21 9.19
CA GLY A 139 -12.72 -11.91 9.79
C GLY A 139 -11.34 -11.37 9.37
N ARG A 140 -10.92 -11.61 8.12
CA ARG A 140 -9.63 -11.16 7.60
C ARG A 140 -9.77 -9.77 7.00
N GLY A 141 -9.14 -8.76 7.61
CA GLY A 141 -9.19 -7.37 7.13
C GLY A 141 -10.56 -6.67 7.33
N VAL A 142 -11.60 -7.42 7.71
CA VAL A 142 -12.94 -6.94 8.03
C VAL A 142 -13.52 -7.72 9.21
N PRO A 143 -14.47 -7.15 9.98
CA PRO A 143 -15.21 -7.91 10.99
C PRO A 143 -15.94 -9.09 10.38
N ARG A 144 -16.08 -10.17 11.16
CA ARG A 144 -16.87 -11.34 10.73
C ARG A 144 -18.32 -10.94 10.50
N ASP A 145 -18.88 -11.37 9.37
CA ASP A 145 -20.26 -11.10 9.00
C ASP A 145 -20.78 -12.26 8.15
N ARG A 146 -21.50 -13.19 8.78
CA ARG A 146 -21.99 -14.40 8.12
C ARG A 146 -23.03 -14.10 7.04
N VAL A 147 -23.83 -13.04 7.21
CA VAL A 147 -24.85 -12.64 6.22
C VAL A 147 -24.17 -12.14 4.95
N LYS A 148 -23.13 -11.30 5.08
CA LYS A 148 -22.34 -10.87 3.92
C LYS A 148 -21.59 -12.02 3.29
N ALA A 149 -20.98 -12.90 4.10
CA ALA A 149 -20.29 -14.09 3.60
C ALA A 149 -21.23 -14.96 2.75
N PHE A 150 -22.43 -15.24 3.25
CA PHE A 150 -23.45 -16.00 2.53
C PHE A 150 -23.89 -15.29 1.24
N GLY A 151 -24.09 -13.97 1.29
CA GLY A 151 -24.45 -13.15 0.13
C GLY A 151 -23.40 -13.24 -0.99
N TYR A 152 -22.13 -13.10 -0.66
CA TYR A 152 -21.04 -13.23 -1.63
C TYR A 152 -20.89 -14.66 -2.15
N ALA A 153 -20.96 -15.68 -1.30
CA ALA A 153 -20.90 -17.08 -1.73
C ALA A 153 -22.04 -17.41 -2.70
N ARG A 154 -23.26 -16.92 -2.44
CA ARG A 154 -24.40 -17.09 -3.34
C ARG A 154 -24.20 -16.37 -4.68
N ALA A 155 -23.60 -15.18 -4.67
CA ALA A 155 -23.26 -14.46 -5.89
C ALA A 155 -22.20 -15.21 -6.70
N THR A 156 -21.15 -15.72 -6.06
CA THR A 156 -20.13 -16.56 -6.69
C THR A 156 -20.74 -17.77 -7.36
N ALA A 157 -21.56 -18.57 -6.65
CA ALA A 157 -22.15 -19.79 -7.21
C ALA A 157 -23.01 -19.53 -8.46
N ARG A 158 -23.57 -18.33 -8.59
CA ARG A 158 -24.37 -17.92 -9.77
C ARG A 158 -23.54 -17.48 -10.97
N LEU A 159 -22.38 -16.86 -10.72
CA LEU A 159 -21.57 -16.22 -11.77
C LEU A 159 -20.34 -17.04 -12.15
N ALA A 160 -19.87 -17.90 -11.25
CA ALA A 160 -18.72 -18.76 -11.49
C ALA A 160 -19.04 -19.84 -12.53
N VAL A 161 -18.03 -20.21 -13.31
CA VAL A 161 -18.12 -21.36 -14.20
C VAL A 161 -18.36 -22.62 -13.36
N PRO A 162 -19.37 -23.45 -13.68
CA PRO A 162 -19.62 -24.69 -12.95
C PRO A 162 -18.38 -25.58 -12.87
N GLY A 163 -18.12 -26.14 -11.68
CA GLY A 163 -16.94 -26.98 -11.41
C GLY A 163 -15.63 -26.22 -11.23
N SER A 164 -15.58 -24.90 -11.43
CA SER A 164 -14.41 -24.08 -11.09
C SER A 164 -14.14 -24.09 -9.58
N ALA A 165 -12.88 -23.84 -9.19
CA ALA A 165 -12.51 -23.77 -7.78
C ALA A 165 -13.40 -22.79 -6.99
N ALA A 166 -13.68 -21.61 -7.56
CA ALA A 166 -14.55 -20.61 -6.94
C ALA A 166 -15.99 -21.11 -6.78
N ALA A 167 -16.56 -21.81 -7.76
CA ALA A 167 -17.88 -22.41 -7.65
C ALA A 167 -17.92 -23.48 -6.54
N ASN A 168 -16.96 -24.40 -6.54
CA ASN A 168 -16.89 -25.48 -5.55
C ASN A 168 -16.69 -24.94 -4.12
N GLN A 169 -15.86 -23.90 -3.96
CA GLN A 169 -15.67 -23.23 -2.67
C GLN A 169 -16.94 -22.50 -2.21
N ALA A 170 -17.61 -21.81 -3.11
CA ALA A 170 -18.87 -21.14 -2.82
C ALA A 170 -19.96 -22.12 -2.36
N GLU A 171 -20.12 -23.26 -3.05
CA GLU A 171 -21.08 -24.30 -2.67
C GLU A 171 -20.80 -24.85 -1.26
N ARG A 172 -19.53 -25.11 -0.93
CA ARG A 172 -19.13 -25.53 0.42
C ARG A 172 -19.43 -24.47 1.47
N ALA A 173 -19.07 -23.21 1.19
CA ALA A 173 -19.34 -22.10 2.09
C ALA A 173 -20.84 -21.92 2.33
N LEU A 174 -21.68 -22.07 1.30
CA LEU A 174 -23.14 -22.01 1.44
C LEU A 174 -23.68 -23.15 2.30
N ALA A 175 -23.17 -24.37 2.13
CA ALA A 175 -23.56 -25.51 2.95
C ALA A 175 -23.21 -25.28 4.43
N GLU A 176 -21.99 -24.84 4.73
CA GLU A 176 -21.53 -24.53 6.09
C GLU A 176 -22.36 -23.41 6.73
N LEU A 177 -22.51 -22.29 6.04
CA LEU A 177 -23.20 -21.11 6.58
C LEU A 177 -24.72 -21.30 6.73
N SER A 178 -25.31 -22.30 6.05
CA SER A 178 -26.73 -22.63 6.18
C SER A 178 -27.07 -23.44 7.44
N GLN A 179 -26.07 -24.03 8.10
CA GLN A 179 -26.27 -24.96 9.21
C GLN A 179 -26.12 -24.34 10.61
N GLU A 180 -25.56 -23.13 10.71
CA GLU A 180 -25.35 -22.39 11.97
C GLU A 180 -26.20 -21.14 12.05
#